data_AF-A0AA40V848-F1
#
_entry.id   AF-A0AA40V848-F1
#
_cell.length_a   1.000
_cell.length_b   1.000
_cell.length_c   1.000
_cell.angle_alpha   90.00
_cell.angle_beta   90.00
_cell.angle_gamma   90.00
#
_symmetry.space_group_name_H-M   'P 1'
#
loop_
_entity.id
_entity.type
_entity.pdbx_description
1 polymer ?
#
loop_
_entity_poly.entity_id
_entity_poly.type
_entity_poly.pdbx_seq_one_letter_code
_entity_poly.pdbx_strand_id
1 'polypeptide(L)' 'MSDAPLYPVEDGPGAGAIVEITVRVMVGPERSTVVVRRGRASALVHEVREHGRETEGLGAAVEAAVLAGLR' A
#
# COMPACT_ATOMS: atom_id res chain seq x y z
N MET A 1 12.95 -5.73 -23.63
CA MET A 1 12.71 -4.94 -22.41
C MET A 1 12.45 -5.95 -21.32
N SER A 2 13.32 -6.02 -20.30
CA SER A 2 13.34 -7.13 -19.35
C SER A 2 12.11 -7.13 -18.44
N ASP A 3 11.40 -8.25 -18.43
CA ASP A 3 10.28 -8.57 -17.56
C ASP A 3 10.80 -9.16 -16.24
N ALA A 4 11.62 -8.37 -15.53
CA ALA A 4 12.12 -8.77 -14.22
C ALA A 4 11.09 -8.33 -13.17
N PRO A 5 10.64 -9.22 -12.26
CA PRO A 5 9.82 -8.79 -11.13
C PRO A 5 10.60 -7.75 -10.32
N LEU A 6 10.02 -6.55 -10.16
CA LEU A 6 10.45 -5.49 -9.24
C LEU A 6 10.20 -5.90 -7.77
N TYR A 7 10.52 -7.13 -7.39
CA TYR A 7 10.69 -7.44 -5.98
C TYR A 7 12.06 -6.89 -5.58
N PRO A 8 12.15 -6.04 -4.55
CA PRO A 8 13.46 -5.75 -4.00
C PRO A 8 14.05 -7.08 -3.55
N VAL A 9 15.26 -7.35 -4.03
CA VAL A 9 16.20 -8.29 -3.39
C VAL A 9 16.02 -8.12 -1.88
N GLU A 10 15.75 -9.22 -1.16
CA GLU A 10 15.82 -9.23 0.30
C GLU A 10 17.15 -8.55 0.65
N ASP A 11 17.08 -7.36 1.24
CA ASP A 11 18.28 -6.67 1.72
C ASP A 11 19.06 -7.69 2.56
N GLY A 12 20.36 -7.79 2.29
CA GLY A 12 21.23 -8.85 2.81
C GLY A 12 21.22 -8.99 4.34
N PRO A 13 22.09 -9.84 4.91
CA PRO A 13 22.05 -10.23 6.33
C PRO A 13 21.87 -9.01 7.25
N GLY A 14 20.67 -8.90 7.86
CA GLY A 14 20.23 -7.72 8.60
C GLY A 14 18.79 -7.24 8.29
N ALA A 15 18.15 -7.73 7.21
CA ALA A 15 16.72 -7.48 6.99
C ALA A 15 15.88 -8.04 8.16
N GLY A 16 15.26 -7.13 8.91
CA GLY A 16 14.42 -7.44 10.07
C GLY A 16 13.04 -7.98 9.68
N ALA A 17 12.00 -7.53 10.39
CA ALA A 17 10.63 -7.94 10.10
C ALA A 17 10.15 -7.43 8.72
N ILE A 18 9.55 -8.30 7.92
CA ILE A 18 8.91 -7.96 6.64
C ILE A 18 7.44 -7.59 6.89
N VAL A 19 7.03 -6.40 6.42
CA VAL A 19 5.63 -5.96 6.46
C VAL A 19 5.10 -5.81 5.03
N GLU A 20 4.26 -6.76 4.61
CA GLU A 20 3.60 -6.69 3.30
C GLU A 20 2.38 -5.77 3.33
N ILE A 21 2.38 -4.76 2.46
CA ILE A 21 1.28 -3.80 2.30
C ILE A 21 0.87 -3.79 0.83
N THR A 22 -0.43 -3.94 0.55
CA THR A 22 -0.97 -3.72 -0.79
C THR A 22 -1.77 -2.43 -0.80
N VAL A 23 -1.41 -1.54 -1.72
CA VAL A 23 -2.17 -0.35 -2.06
C VAL A 23 -2.84 -0.58 -3.40
N ARG A 24 -4.16 -0.46 -3.45
CA ARG A 24 -4.95 -0.52 -4.69
C ARG A 24 -5.72 0.77 -4.86
N VAL A 25 -5.47 1.47 -5.96
CA VAL A 25 -6.22 2.66 -6.35
C VAL A 25 -6.97 2.33 -7.64
N MET A 26 -8.29 2.40 -7.60
CA MET A 26 -9.18 2.23 -8.75
C MET A 26 -9.66 3.62 -9.15
N VAL A 27 -9.02 4.20 -10.17
CA VAL A 27 -9.30 5.57 -10.62
C VAL A 27 -10.49 5.59 -11.57
N GLY A 28 -11.51 6.36 -11.21
CA GLY A 28 -12.67 6.63 -12.07
C GLY A 28 -12.72 8.10 -12.48
N PRO A 29 -13.60 8.47 -13.44
CA PRO A 29 -13.68 9.82 -13.97
C PRO A 29 -14.21 10.85 -12.95
N GLU A 30 -15.09 10.42 -12.04
CA GLU A 30 -15.68 11.29 -11.01
C GLU A 30 -15.20 10.93 -9.60
N ARG A 31 -14.99 9.63 -9.37
CA ARG A 31 -14.63 9.08 -8.07
C ARG A 31 -13.65 7.93 -8.24
N SER A 32 -12.81 7.81 -7.24
CA SER A 32 -11.77 6.79 -7.15
C SER A 32 -11.92 6.02 -5.86
N THR A 33 -11.61 4.73 -5.88
CA THR A 33 -11.63 3.91 -4.66
C THR A 33 -10.20 3.57 -4.27
N VAL A 34 -9.84 3.89 -3.03
CA VAL A 34 -8.51 3.64 -2.47
C VAL A 34 -8.63 2.57 -1.40
N VAL A 35 -7.84 1.52 -1.53
CA VAL A 35 -7.77 0.41 -0.58
C VAL A 35 -6.32 0.22 -0.15
N VAL A 36 -6.07 0.26 1.16
CA VAL A 36 -4.79 -0.10 1.77
C VAL A 36 -5.03 -1.32 2.64
N ARG A 37 -4.26 -2.40 2.44
CA ARG A 37 -4.35 -3.63 3.24
C ARG A 37 -2.97 -4.09 3.68
N ARG A 38 -2.92 -4.84 4.78
CA ARG A 38 -1.72 -5.56 5.25
C ARG A 38 -1.88 -7.04 4.95
N GLY A 39 -0.97 -7.64 4.19
CA GLY A 39 -1.02 -9.04 3.78
C GLY A 39 -2.41 -9.45 3.25
N ARG A 40 -2.92 -10.60 3.73
CA ARG A 40 -4.28 -11.10 3.42
C ARG A 40 -5.37 -10.58 4.36
N ALA A 41 -5.06 -9.65 5.27
CA ALA A 41 -6.00 -9.16 6.28
C ALA A 41 -7.01 -8.14 5.72
N SER A 42 -7.96 -7.76 6.58
CA SER A 42 -8.93 -6.69 6.35
C SER A 42 -8.26 -5.38 5.94
N ALA A 43 -8.93 -4.58 5.11
CA ALA A 43 -8.43 -3.29 4.67
C ALA A 43 -8.27 -2.32 5.85
N LEU A 44 -7.11 -1.68 5.94
CA LEU A 44 -6.79 -0.61 6.89
C LEU A 44 -7.40 0.72 6.44
N VAL A 45 -7.47 0.92 5.12
CA VAL A 45 -8.22 2.02 4.50
C VAL A 45 -9.06 1.45 3.37
N HIS A 46 -10.32 1.88 3.32
CA HIS A 46 -11.21 1.63 2.19
C HIS A 46 -12.11 2.85 2.02
N GLU A 47 -11.72 3.74 1.10
CA GLU A 47 -12.38 5.03 0.92
C GLU A 47 -12.72 5.26 -0.55
N VAL A 48 -13.85 5.93 -0.77
CA VAL A 48 -14.19 6.52 -2.06
C VAL A 48 -13.87 8.00 -1.99
N ARG A 49 -13.10 8.49 -2.95
CA ARG A 49 -12.60 9.86 -3.02
C ARG A 49 -12.99 10.50 -4.33
N GLU A 50 -13.01 11.82 -4.35
CA GLU A 50 -13.16 12.60 -5.58
C GLU A 50 -11.97 12.37 -6.51
N HIS A 51 -12.23 12.46 -7.82
CA HIS A 51 -11.17 12.39 -8.82
C HIS A 51 -10.09 13.47 -8.58
N GLY A 52 -8.83 13.08 -8.70
CA GLY A 52 -7.67 13.96 -8.47
C GLY A 52 -7.23 14.06 -7.01
N ARG A 53 -7.96 13.44 -6.06
CA ARG A 53 -7.63 13.43 -4.62
C ARG A 53 -7.21 12.04 -4.12
N GLU A 54 -6.86 11.13 -5.02
CA GLU A 54 -6.59 9.73 -4.71
C GLU A 54 -5.44 9.55 -3.73
N THR A 55 -4.42 10.41 -3.81
CA THR A 55 -3.18 10.28 -3.04
C THR A 55 -3.23 10.95 -1.66
N GLU A 56 -4.27 11.73 -1.37
CA GLU A 56 -4.33 12.54 -0.15
C GLU A 56 -4.31 11.66 1.12
N GLY A 57 -3.34 11.87 2.01
CA GLY A 57 -3.23 11.06 3.22
C GLY A 57 -2.87 9.59 3.00
N LEU A 58 -2.57 9.17 1.75
CA LEU A 58 -2.15 7.79 1.46
C LEU A 58 -0.85 7.44 2.20
N GLY A 59 0.08 8.40 2.31
CA GLY A 59 1.32 8.23 3.07
C GLY A 59 1.08 7.88 4.54
N ALA A 60 0.17 8.61 5.21
CA ALA A 60 -0.18 8.35 6.61
C ALA A 60 -0.83 6.96 6.79
N ALA A 61 -1.66 6.54 5.84
CA ALA A 61 -2.27 5.20 5.86
C ALA A 61 -1.23 4.09 5.71
N VAL A 62 -0.28 4.25 4.79
CA VAL A 62 0.82 3.30 4.61
C VAL A 62 1.72 3.27 5.85
N GLU A 63 2.07 4.42 6.40
CA GLU A 63 2.87 4.51 7.63
C GLU A 63 2.19 3.80 8.81
N ALA A 64 0.90 4.04 9.03
CA ALA A 64 0.14 3.35 10.07
C ALA A 64 0.13 1.82 9.87
N ALA A 65 0.02 1.36 8.62
CA ALA A 65 0.10 -0.05 8.27
C ALA A 65 1.47 -0.67 8.57
N VAL A 66 2.55 0.04 8.27
CA VAL A 66 3.92 -0.37 8.60
C VAL A 66 4.10 -0.48 10.10
N LEU A 67 3.75 0.56 10.86
CA LEU A 67 3.90 0.59 12.31
C LEU A 67 3.09 -0.50 13.02
N ALA A 68 1.87 -0.77 12.54
CA ALA A 68 1.07 -1.89 13.03
C ALA A 68 1.69 -3.26 12.67
N GLY A 69 2.46 -3.32 11.58
CA GLY A 69 3.20 -4.49 11.12
C GLY A 69 4.38 -4.90 11.99
N LEU A 70 4.98 -3.93 12.69
CA LEU A 70 6.19 -4.08 13.50
C LEU A 70 5.92 -4.32 14.99
N ARG A 71 4.66 -4.27 15.42
CA ARG A 71 4.20 -4.57 16.78
C ARG A 71 3.79 -6.04 16.90
#